data_AF-A0A2V5Y357-F1
#
_entry.id   AF-A0A2V5Y357-F1
#
_cell.length_a   1.000
_cell.length_b   1.000
_cell.length_c   1.000
_cell.angle_alpha   90.00
_cell.angle_beta   90.00
_cell.angle_gamma   90.00
#
_symmetry.space_group_name_H-M   'P 1'
#
loop_
_entity.id
_entity.type
_entity.pdbx_description
1 polymer ?
#
loop_
_entity_poly.entity_id
_entity_poly.type
_entity_poly.pdbx_seq_one_letter_code
_entity_poly.pdbx_strand_id
1 'polypeptide(L)'
;ANGAVEYVQVRHEEMAAFMACAHAKFTGEVGICLATSGPGAIHLLNGLYDAKMDHAPVVAIVGQQARAAIGGDYQQEVDLATLFKDVAHEYVHMASTPAAIRHL
;
A
#
# COMPACT_ATOMS: atom_id res chain seq x y z
N ALA A 1 5.66 -10.75 20.70
CA ALA A 1 4.28 -11.19 20.37
C ALA A 1 4.32 -12.63 19.84
N ASN A 2 3.38 -13.50 20.22
CA ASN A 2 3.31 -14.91 19.78
C ASN A 2 2.86 -15.04 18.31
N GLY A 3 3.64 -14.52 17.36
CA GLY A 3 3.34 -14.61 15.92
C GLY A 3 2.15 -13.76 15.43
N ALA A 4 1.61 -12.88 16.28
CA ALA A 4 0.58 -11.92 15.88
C ALA A 4 1.22 -10.68 15.25
N VAL A 5 0.64 -10.18 14.16
CA VAL A 5 1.02 -8.90 13.53
C VAL A 5 0.68 -7.76 14.49
N GLU A 6 1.66 -6.90 14.78
CA GLU A 6 1.45 -5.70 15.58
C GLU A 6 0.97 -4.56 14.67
N TYR A 7 -0.16 -3.94 15.02
CA TYR A 7 -0.67 -2.78 14.31
C TYR A 7 -0.15 -1.49 14.96
N VAL A 8 0.70 -0.76 14.23
CA VAL A 8 1.22 0.54 14.66
C VAL A 8 0.42 1.65 13.98
N GLN A 9 -0.45 2.32 14.74
CA GLN A 9 -1.28 3.40 14.22
C GLN A 9 -0.45 4.68 14.05
N VAL A 10 -0.33 5.14 12.81
CA VAL A 10 0.24 6.46 12.49
C VAL A 10 -0.80 7.57 12.56
N ARG A 11 -0.35 8.82 12.52
CA ARG A 11 -1.21 10.01 12.43
C ARG A 11 -1.37 10.54 11.00
N HIS A 12 -0.54 10.06 10.08
CA HIS A 12 -0.57 10.40 8.65
C HIS A 12 -0.01 9.22 7.85
N GLU A 13 -0.63 8.87 6.73
CA GLU A 13 -0.27 7.68 5.94
C GLU A 13 1.15 7.75 5.39
N GLU A 14 1.61 8.96 5.03
CA GLU A 14 3.00 9.20 4.62
C GLU A 14 4.01 8.67 5.65
N MET A 15 3.73 8.83 6.95
CA MET A 15 4.59 8.30 8.00
C MET A 15 4.56 6.78 8.03
N ALA A 16 3.43 6.14 7.72
CA ALA A 16 3.33 4.68 7.63
C ALA A 16 4.26 4.14 6.53
N ALA A 17 4.28 4.78 5.36
CA ALA A 17 5.16 4.38 4.27
C ALA A 17 6.64 4.59 4.60
N PHE A 18 7.02 5.73 5.21
CA PHE A 18 8.40 5.93 5.66
C PHE A 18 8.82 4.96 6.77
N MET A 19 7.93 4.67 7.72
CA MET A 19 8.20 3.67 8.77
C MET A 19 8.40 2.28 8.19
N ALA A 20 7.59 1.87 7.19
CA ALA A 20 7.78 0.60 6.49
C ALA A 20 9.11 0.54 5.74
N CYS A 21 9.48 1.63 5.04
CA CYS A 21 10.78 1.74 4.38
C CYS A 21 11.95 1.62 5.38
N ALA A 22 11.88 2.34 6.50
CA ALA A 22 12.87 2.27 7.57
C ALA A 22 12.95 0.87 8.18
N HIS A 23 11.81 0.23 8.47
CA HIS A 23 11.77 -1.15 8.95
C HIS A 23 12.56 -2.07 8.01
N ALA A 24 12.29 -1.98 6.71
CA ALA A 24 12.97 -2.79 5.72
C ALA A 24 14.49 -2.56 5.70
N LYS A 25 14.92 -1.30 5.70
CA LYS A 25 16.33 -0.91 5.68
C LYS A 25 17.11 -1.39 6.92
N PHE A 26 16.50 -1.32 8.10
CA PHE A 26 17.20 -1.56 9.38
C PHE A 26 17.05 -2.98 9.92
N THR A 27 16.06 -3.74 9.47
CA THR A 27 15.84 -5.12 9.93
C THR A 27 16.22 -6.16 8.87
N GLY A 28 16.23 -5.78 7.59
CA GLY A 28 16.34 -6.73 6.48
C GLY A 28 15.05 -7.54 6.22
N GLU A 29 13.96 -7.27 6.97
CA GLU A 29 12.64 -7.85 6.74
C GLU A 29 11.82 -7.02 5.74
N VAL A 30 10.65 -7.51 5.33
CA VAL A 30 9.73 -6.74 4.48
C VAL A 30 8.98 -5.70 5.31
N GLY A 31 9.03 -4.43 4.88
CA GLY A 31 8.21 -3.38 5.45
C GLY A 31 6.76 -3.48 4.97
N ILE A 32 5.79 -3.28 5.86
CA ILE A 32 4.37 -3.32 5.50
C ILE A 32 3.71 -2.01 5.94
N CYS A 33 2.99 -1.36 5.02
CA CYS A 33 2.13 -0.23 5.31
C CYS A 33 0.71 -0.46 4.78
N LEU A 34 -0.27 0.20 5.40
CA LEU A 34 -1.67 0.10 5.00
C LEU A 34 -2.35 1.47 5.00
N ALA A 35 -3.22 1.70 4.03
CA ALA A 35 -4.05 2.89 3.94
C ALA A 35 -5.43 2.56 3.34
N THR A 36 -6.38 3.47 3.54
CA THR A 36 -7.66 3.43 2.82
C THR A 36 -7.50 3.84 1.34
N SER A 37 -8.57 3.78 0.56
CA SER A 37 -8.62 4.25 -0.83
C SER A 37 -8.42 5.77 -0.96
N GLY A 38 -8.32 6.25 -2.21
CA GLY A 38 -8.35 7.68 -2.52
C GLY A 38 -7.22 8.47 -1.83
N PRO A 39 -7.53 9.48 -1.00
CA PRO A 39 -6.50 10.35 -0.41
C PRO A 39 -5.53 9.59 0.51
N GLY A 40 -5.99 8.57 1.24
CA GLY A 40 -5.12 7.78 2.10
C GLY A 40 -4.06 7.02 1.28
N ALA A 41 -4.46 6.46 0.13
CA ALA A 41 -3.56 5.81 -0.80
C ALA A 41 -2.53 6.80 -1.38
N ILE A 42 -2.99 7.98 -1.82
CA ILE A 42 -2.13 9.02 -2.39
C ILE A 42 -1.05 9.44 -1.39
N HIS A 43 -1.39 9.57 -0.11
CA HIS A 43 -0.43 9.94 0.93
C HIS A 43 0.65 8.88 1.19
N LEU A 44 0.50 7.63 0.75
CA LEU A 44 1.58 6.64 0.83
C LEU A 44 2.71 6.90 -0.18
N LEU A 45 2.42 7.60 -1.28
CA LEU A 45 3.33 7.66 -2.44
C LEU A 45 4.72 8.15 -2.10
N ASN A 46 4.86 9.20 -1.28
CA ASN A 46 6.17 9.77 -0.95
C ASN A 46 7.08 8.75 -0.25
N GLY A 47 6.57 8.03 0.76
CA GLY A 47 7.35 7.00 1.45
C GLY A 47 7.58 5.74 0.59
N LEU A 48 6.65 5.42 -0.32
CA LEU A 48 6.86 4.33 -1.28
C LEU A 48 7.90 4.70 -2.35
N TYR A 49 8.00 5.98 -2.72
CA TYR A 49 9.07 6.46 -3.59
C TYR A 49 10.43 6.39 -2.91
N ASP A 50 10.52 6.68 -1.62
CA ASP A 50 11.74 6.45 -0.83
C ASP A 50 12.12 4.96 -0.86
N ALA A 51 11.15 4.06 -0.65
CA ALA A 51 11.40 2.63 -0.74
C ALA A 51 11.86 2.18 -2.14
N LYS A 52 11.23 2.68 -3.21
CA LYS A 52 11.60 2.41 -4.60
C LYS A 52 13.04 2.85 -4.89
N MET A 53 13.38 4.10 -4.55
CA MET A 53 14.68 4.69 -4.88
C MET A 53 15.82 4.04 -4.10
N ASP A 54 15.54 3.57 -2.89
CA ASP A 54 16.53 2.90 -2.03
C ASP A 54 16.51 1.37 -2.18
N HIS A 55 15.72 0.84 -3.11
CA HIS A 55 15.55 -0.60 -3.32
C HIS A 55 15.15 -1.37 -2.03
N ALA A 56 14.37 -0.74 -1.16
CA ALA A 56 13.89 -1.33 0.07
C ALA A 56 12.60 -2.14 -0.15
N PRO A 57 12.51 -3.40 0.34
CA PRO A 57 11.34 -4.24 0.13
C PRO A 57 10.16 -3.77 0.99
N VAL A 58 9.14 -3.17 0.35
CA VAL A 58 7.92 -2.70 1.01
C VAL A 58 6.67 -3.22 0.30
N VAL A 59 5.69 -3.65 1.08
CA VAL A 59 4.34 -4.02 0.63
C VAL A 59 3.35 -2.98 1.15
N ALA A 60 2.61 -2.37 0.23
CA ALA A 60 1.50 -1.46 0.54
C ALA A 60 0.16 -2.17 0.33
N ILE A 61 -0.67 -2.21 1.37
CA ILE A 61 -2.05 -2.72 1.29
C ILE A 61 -3.01 -1.54 1.28
N VAL A 62 -3.72 -1.37 0.17
CA VAL A 62 -4.57 -0.19 -0.05
C VAL A 62 -6.02 -0.61 -0.20
N GLY A 63 -6.92 0.09 0.49
CA GLY A 63 -8.35 -0.07 0.32
C GLY A 63 -8.82 0.32 -1.09
N GLN A 64 -9.92 -0.27 -1.54
CA GLN A 64 -10.57 0.06 -2.81
C GLN A 64 -12.08 0.17 -2.61
N GLN A 65 -12.75 0.91 -3.48
CA GLN A 65 -14.20 1.00 -3.53
C GLN A 65 -14.86 -0.36 -3.77
N ALA A 66 -16.13 -0.44 -3.39
CA ALA A 66 -16.95 -1.60 -3.73
C ALA A 66 -16.92 -1.81 -5.26
N ARG A 67 -16.76 -3.07 -5.69
CA ARG A 67 -16.59 -3.40 -7.13
C ARG A 67 -17.66 -2.82 -8.05
N ALA A 68 -18.90 -2.72 -7.57
CA ALA A 68 -20.02 -2.18 -8.34
C ALA A 68 -19.96 -0.66 -8.53
N ALA A 69 -19.12 0.05 -7.78
CA ALA A 69 -18.95 1.50 -7.83
C ALA A 69 -17.71 1.93 -8.64
N ILE A 70 -16.86 0.98 -9.05
CA ILE A 70 -15.65 1.27 -9.83
C ILE A 70 -16.04 1.73 -11.25
N GLY A 71 -15.45 2.84 -11.69
CA GLY A 71 -15.75 3.55 -12.94
C GLY A 71 -16.98 4.45 -12.84
N GLY A 72 -17.53 4.65 -11.64
CA GLY A 72 -18.78 5.38 -11.41
C GLY A 72 -18.60 6.81 -10.91
N ASP A 73 -17.36 7.31 -10.83
CA ASP A 73 -16.99 8.57 -10.18
C ASP A 73 -17.51 8.63 -8.73
N TYR A 74 -17.40 7.49 -8.04
CA TYR A 74 -17.89 7.36 -6.67
C TYR A 74 -16.95 8.06 -5.67
N GLN A 75 -17.39 8.16 -4.41
CA GLN A 75 -16.63 8.83 -3.37
C GLN A 75 -15.21 8.26 -3.23
N GLN A 76 -14.19 9.14 -3.28
CA GLN A 76 -12.78 8.79 -3.13
C GLN A 76 -12.27 7.75 -4.14
N GLU A 77 -12.90 7.67 -5.31
CA GLU A 77 -12.41 6.85 -6.41
C GLU A 77 -11.15 7.46 -7.04
N VAL A 78 -10.13 6.62 -7.20
CA VAL A 78 -8.87 6.94 -7.88
C VAL A 78 -8.46 5.69 -8.65
N ASP A 79 -7.92 5.85 -9.85
CA ASP A 79 -7.27 4.76 -10.58
C ASP A 79 -5.94 4.40 -9.89
N LEU A 80 -6.04 3.59 -8.83
CA LEU A 80 -4.91 3.18 -8.00
C LEU A 80 -3.89 2.35 -8.78
N ALA A 81 -4.33 1.55 -9.75
CA ALA A 81 -3.41 0.73 -10.55
C ALA A 81 -2.49 1.63 -11.39
N THR A 82 -3.05 2.65 -12.05
CA THR A 82 -2.26 3.63 -12.81
C THR A 82 -1.42 4.50 -11.88
N LEU A 83 -2.01 5.00 -10.79
CA LEU A 83 -1.33 5.88 -9.85
C LEU A 83 -0.09 5.22 -9.23
N PHE A 84 -0.17 3.94 -8.86
CA PHE A 84 0.92 3.21 -8.21
C PHE A 84 1.88 2.54 -9.20
N LYS A 85 1.56 2.53 -10.50
CA LYS A 85 2.33 1.83 -11.54
C LYS A 85 3.81 2.17 -11.51
N ASP A 86 4.16 3.44 -11.33
CA ASP A 86 5.56 3.84 -11.30
C ASP A 86 6.23 3.46 -9.97
N VAL A 87 5.57 3.68 -8.83
CA VAL A 87 6.21 3.51 -7.51
C VAL A 87 6.43 2.05 -7.12
N ALA A 88 5.54 1.15 -7.52
CA ALA A 88 5.59 -0.27 -7.16
C ALA A 88 6.34 -1.14 -8.19
N HIS A 89 6.96 -0.49 -9.19
CA HIS A 89 7.84 -1.06 -10.21
C HIS A 89 7.24 -2.25 -10.99
N GLU A 90 7.28 -3.46 -10.43
CA GLU A 90 6.86 -4.70 -11.12
C GLU A 90 5.51 -5.24 -10.67
N TYR A 91 5.02 -4.82 -9.50
CA TYR A 91 3.91 -5.53 -8.85
C TYR A 91 2.85 -4.58 -8.31
N VAL A 92 1.78 -4.40 -9.08
CA VAL A 92 0.56 -3.67 -8.68
C VAL A 92 -0.65 -4.48 -9.10
N HIS A 93 -1.37 -5.03 -8.13
CA HIS A 93 -2.52 -5.87 -8.38
C HIS A 93 -3.72 -5.51 -7.51
N MET A 94 -4.91 -5.62 -8.10
CA MET A 94 -6.18 -5.45 -7.39
C MET A 94 -6.85 -6.80 -7.17
N ALA A 95 -7.04 -7.17 -5.90
CA ALA A 95 -7.83 -8.35 -5.53
C ALA A 95 -9.32 -8.13 -5.85
N SER A 96 -9.76 -8.68 -6.99
CA SER A 96 -11.16 -8.54 -7.45
C SER A 96 -12.09 -9.65 -6.94
N THR A 97 -11.52 -10.74 -6.43
CA THR A 97 -12.26 -11.85 -5.80
C THR A 97 -11.50 -12.34 -4.57
N PRO A 98 -12.18 -12.77 -3.49
CA PRO A 98 -11.51 -13.26 -2.29
C PRO A 98 -10.60 -14.47 -2.54
N ALA A 99 -10.98 -15.36 -3.46
CA ALA A 99 -10.20 -16.54 -3.80
C ALA A 99 -8.84 -16.21 -4.43
N ALA A 100 -8.72 -15.06 -5.11
CA ALA A 100 -7.48 -14.64 -5.75
C ALA A 100 -6.40 -14.18 -4.76
N ILE A 101 -6.75 -13.79 -3.52
CA ILE A 101 -5.81 -13.17 -2.56
C ILE A 101 -4.57 -14.04 -2.30
N ARG A 102 -4.69 -15.37 -2.33
CA ARG A 102 -3.56 -16.29 -2.10
C ARG A 102 -2.65 -16.49 -3.31
N HIS A 103 -3.07 -15.99 -4.47
CA HIS A 103 -2.40 -16.18 -5.76
C HIS A 103 -1.87 -14.86 -6.34
N LEU A 104 -2.22 -13.75 -5.68
CA LEU A 104 -1.54 -12.48 -5.83
C LEU A 104 -0.30 -12.55 -4.96
#